data_AF-A0AB33E814-F1
#
_entry.id   AF-A0AB33E814-F1
#
_cell.length_a   1.000
_cell.length_b   1.000
_cell.length_c   1.000
_cell.angle_alpha   90.00
_cell.angle_beta   90.00
_cell.angle_gamma   90.00
#
_symmetry.space_group_name_H-M   'P 1'
#
loop_
_entity.id
_entity.type
_entity.pdbx_description
1 polymer ?
#
loop_
_entity_poly.entity_id
_entity_poly.type
_entity_poly.pdbx_seq_one_letter_code
_entity_poly.pdbx_strand_id
1 'polypeptide(L)'
;MKRLFACTLLALAVVSYAKADQSTFEETNQCSEDIDCQGDFICKNGQCDIPEPLQSPIVKPIATTQIAQPAPPAPPGVAYETLPVSAERAGPFTTETKEMGTALNYQSRAGVVNLMESIVEQAEYTGYVSIEKAYTFGPSKYVVVVSTGEGGNGCPASTYVFSFDSKAERVDGTRVVDGCSELVEAVAEGNKLTVKKEGAGTVVYNGVVDQ
;
A
#
# COMPACT_ATOMS: atom_id res chain seq x y z
N MET A 1 10.30 9.05 -58.67
CA MET A 1 9.28 8.27 -59.41
C MET A 1 8.13 7.95 -58.47
N LYS A 2 6.91 8.38 -58.83
CA LYS A 2 5.61 8.04 -58.23
C LYS A 2 5.46 6.53 -58.05
N ARG A 3 4.80 6.06 -56.98
CA ARG A 3 3.45 5.44 -57.02
C ARG A 3 2.78 5.46 -55.65
N LEU A 4 1.59 6.05 -55.63
CA LEU A 4 0.54 5.93 -54.63
C LEU A 4 -0.15 4.58 -54.75
N PHE A 5 -0.60 4.01 -53.62
CA PHE A 5 -1.82 3.20 -53.57
C PHE A 5 -2.56 3.50 -52.27
N ALA A 6 -3.68 4.20 -52.44
CA ALA A 6 -4.76 4.27 -51.47
C ALA A 6 -5.75 3.13 -51.77
N CYS A 7 -6.31 2.50 -50.74
CA CYS A 7 -7.60 1.82 -50.80
C CYS A 7 -8.26 1.86 -49.42
N THR A 8 -9.17 2.81 -49.28
CA THR A 8 -10.30 2.89 -48.33
C THR A 8 -11.29 1.74 -48.53
N LEU A 9 -11.98 1.32 -47.45
CA LEU A 9 -13.45 1.09 -47.32
C LEU A 9 -13.69 0.36 -45.96
N LEU A 10 -14.32 0.95 -44.93
CA LEU A 10 -15.73 1.29 -44.67
C LEU A 10 -16.54 0.16 -43.98
N ALA A 11 -17.36 0.59 -43.01
CA ALA A 11 -18.51 -0.09 -42.39
C ALA A 11 -18.22 -0.90 -41.11
N LEU A 12 -19.05 -0.94 -40.06
CA LEU A 12 -20.42 -0.47 -39.85
C LEU A 12 -20.66 -0.44 -38.32
N ALA A 13 -21.40 0.56 -37.83
CA ALA A 13 -21.82 0.66 -36.44
C ALA A 13 -22.79 -0.46 -36.05
N VAL A 14 -22.70 -0.96 -34.82
CA VAL A 14 -23.84 -1.58 -34.12
C VAL A 14 -23.90 -1.04 -32.70
N VAL A 15 -24.70 0.01 -32.54
CA VAL A 15 -25.30 0.37 -31.26
C VAL A 15 -26.40 -0.67 -31.03
N SER A 16 -26.24 -1.52 -30.02
CA SER A 16 -27.36 -2.29 -29.46
C SER A 16 -27.57 -1.84 -28.03
N TYR A 17 -28.47 -0.88 -27.89
CA TYR A 17 -29.24 -0.63 -26.68
C TYR A 17 -30.20 -1.82 -26.55
N ALA A 18 -29.94 -2.72 -25.60
CA ALA A 18 -30.92 -3.72 -25.17
C ALA A 18 -31.34 -3.36 -23.75
N LYS A 19 -32.54 -2.78 -23.66
CA LYS A 19 -33.34 -2.59 -22.46
C LYS A 19 -34.53 -3.54 -22.59
N ALA A 20 -34.99 -4.06 -21.45
CA ALA A 20 -35.94 -5.16 -21.23
C ALA A 20 -35.20 -6.49 -21.00
N ASP A 21 -35.41 -7.20 -19.89
CA ASP A 21 -36.73 -7.59 -19.40
C ASP A 21 -37.13 -7.06 -18.02
N GLN A 22 -38.33 -6.48 -17.97
CA GLN A 22 -39.18 -6.48 -16.79
C GLN A 22 -39.65 -7.92 -16.57
N SER A 23 -39.05 -8.62 -15.61
CA SER A 23 -39.64 -9.83 -15.06
C SER A 23 -40.78 -9.41 -14.14
N THR A 24 -42.01 -9.57 -14.63
CA THR A 24 -43.20 -9.73 -13.80
C THR A 24 -43.03 -10.98 -12.95
N PHE A 25 -42.59 -10.80 -11.70
CA PHE A 25 -42.86 -11.74 -10.63
C PHE A 25 -43.80 -11.03 -9.67
N GLU A 26 -44.96 -11.64 -9.43
CA GLU A 26 -45.90 -11.17 -8.40
C GLU A 26 -45.14 -11.06 -7.07
N GLU A 27 -45.16 -9.85 -6.51
CA GLU A 27 -44.47 -9.46 -5.30
C GLU A 27 -45.15 -10.10 -4.08
N THR A 28 -44.97 -11.41 -3.91
CA THR A 28 -45.15 -12.04 -2.61
C THR A 28 -43.86 -11.82 -1.84
N ASN A 29 -43.81 -10.77 -1.02
CA ASN A 29 -42.75 -10.48 -0.05
C ASN A 29 -42.70 -11.54 1.07
N GLN A 30 -42.86 -12.83 0.73
CA GLN A 30 -42.87 -13.95 1.65
C GLN A 30 -41.58 -14.77 1.49
N CYS A 31 -40.94 -15.11 2.60
CA CYS A 31 -39.68 -15.85 2.64
C CYS A 31 -39.72 -16.94 3.72
N SER A 32 -38.87 -17.96 3.61
CA SER A 32 -38.66 -18.93 4.70
C SER A 32 -37.26 -18.80 5.28
N GLU A 33 -36.27 -18.53 4.42
CA GLU A 33 -34.88 -18.28 4.81
C GLU A 33 -34.32 -17.03 4.12
N ASP A 34 -33.20 -16.51 4.63
CA ASP A 34 -32.59 -15.26 4.14
C ASP A 34 -32.18 -15.33 2.65
N ILE A 35 -31.83 -16.53 2.16
CA ILE A 35 -31.48 -16.75 0.75
C ILE A 35 -32.67 -16.55 -0.21
N ASP A 36 -33.90 -16.61 0.31
CA ASP A 36 -35.12 -16.35 -0.46
C ASP A 36 -35.30 -14.84 -0.69
N CYS A 37 -34.55 -13.99 0.02
CA CYS A 37 -34.61 -12.54 -0.10
C CYS A 37 -33.56 -12.01 -1.09
N GLN A 38 -34.00 -11.14 -2.00
CA GLN A 38 -33.11 -10.61 -3.04
C GLN A 38 -32.26 -9.45 -2.50
N GLY A 39 -30.94 -9.58 -2.55
CA GLY A 39 -30.00 -8.53 -2.11
C GLY A 39 -29.61 -8.67 -0.64
N ASP A 40 -29.47 -7.54 0.07
CA ASP A 40 -29.02 -7.51 1.48
C ASP A 40 -30.17 -7.62 2.50
N PHE A 41 -31.35 -8.07 2.05
CA PHE A 41 -32.53 -8.25 2.90
C PHE A 41 -32.46 -9.58 3.65
N ILE A 42 -33.01 -9.62 4.86
CA ILE A 42 -33.08 -10.83 5.70
C ILE A 42 -34.53 -11.28 5.86
N CYS A 43 -34.76 -12.57 6.00
CA CYS A 43 -36.08 -13.11 6.21
C CYS A 43 -36.51 -12.97 7.67
N LYS A 44 -37.47 -12.08 7.93
CA LYS A 44 -38.01 -11.81 9.27
C LYS A 44 -39.51 -12.00 9.30
N ASN A 45 -39.98 -12.93 10.13
CA ASN A 45 -41.41 -13.30 10.27
C ASN A 45 -42.07 -13.69 8.94
N GLY A 46 -41.29 -14.33 8.05
CA GLY A 46 -41.74 -14.73 6.74
C GLY A 46 -41.90 -13.56 5.77
N GLN A 47 -41.24 -12.43 6.00
CA GLN A 47 -41.13 -11.31 5.05
C GLN A 47 -39.69 -10.81 4.95
N CYS A 48 -39.27 -10.42 3.74
CA CYS A 48 -37.94 -9.87 3.52
C CYS A 48 -37.86 -8.45 4.07
N ASP A 49 -37.00 -8.21 5.06
CA ASP A 49 -36.84 -6.95 5.76
C ASP A 49 -35.40 -6.46 5.70
N ILE A 50 -35.20 -5.15 5.77
CA ILE A 50 -33.86 -4.55 5.77
C ILE A 50 -33.27 -4.76 7.17
N PRO A 51 -32.05 -5.30 7.32
CA PRO A 51 -31.41 -5.38 8.63
C PRO A 51 -31.32 -3.98 9.24
N GLU A 52 -31.92 -3.80 10.42
CA GLU A 52 -31.89 -2.52 11.14
C GLU A 52 -30.43 -2.11 11.38
N PRO A 53 -29.97 -0.97 10.84
CA PRO A 53 -28.66 -0.46 11.17
C PRO A 53 -28.66 -0.07 12.65
N LEU A 54 -27.69 -0.59 13.41
CA LEU A 54 -27.43 -0.15 14.78
C LEU A 54 -27.30 1.37 14.80
N GLN A 55 -28.28 2.00 15.44
CA GLN A 55 -28.47 3.45 15.50
C GLN A 55 -27.22 4.12 16.08
N SER A 56 -26.51 4.88 15.25
CA SER A 56 -25.55 5.88 15.74
C SER A 56 -26.31 7.15 16.12
N PRO A 57 -26.08 7.73 17.32
CA PRO A 57 -26.76 8.95 17.72
C PRO A 57 -26.29 10.14 16.87
N ILE A 58 -27.26 10.97 16.49
CA ILE A 58 -27.13 12.21 15.71
C ILE A 58 -26.10 13.15 16.36
N VAL A 59 -25.03 13.49 15.65
CA VAL A 59 -24.11 14.59 15.99
C VAL A 59 -23.97 15.55 14.80
N LYS A 60 -24.26 16.82 15.11
CA LYS A 60 -24.01 18.07 14.38
C LYS A 60 -22.66 18.06 13.62
N PRO A 61 -22.52 18.72 12.45
CA PRO A 61 -21.36 18.54 11.57
C PRO A 61 -20.07 18.95 12.28
N ILE A 62 -19.25 17.95 12.62
CA ILE A 62 -17.88 18.11 13.05
C ILE A 62 -17.04 17.69 11.85
N ALA A 63 -16.17 18.61 11.42
CA ALA A 63 -15.11 18.37 10.45
C ALA A 63 -14.45 17.02 10.75
N THR A 64 -14.25 16.21 9.71
CA THR A 64 -13.61 14.89 9.74
C THR A 64 -12.23 14.99 10.37
N THR A 65 -12.19 14.94 11.70
CA THR A 65 -10.98 14.75 12.47
C THR A 65 -10.89 13.25 12.57
N GLN A 66 -10.06 12.63 11.72
CA GLN A 66 -9.63 11.25 11.92
C GLN A 66 -9.30 11.11 13.40
N ILE A 67 -9.97 10.19 14.10
CA ILE A 67 -9.64 9.85 15.47
C ILE A 67 -8.19 9.38 15.43
N ALA A 68 -7.28 10.26 15.85
CA ALA A 68 -5.88 9.94 16.00
C ALA A 68 -5.80 8.83 17.05
N GLN A 69 -5.44 7.62 16.61
CA GLN A 69 -5.03 6.57 17.52
C GLN A 69 -3.95 7.18 18.44
N PRO A 70 -4.07 7.04 19.78
CA PRO A 70 -3.07 7.58 20.68
C PRO A 70 -1.70 7.00 20.30
N ALA A 71 -0.74 7.89 20.05
CA ALA A 71 0.62 7.47 19.73
C ALA A 71 1.15 6.54 20.85
N PRO A 72 1.73 5.38 20.50
CA PRO A 72 2.29 4.48 21.50
C PRO A 72 3.41 5.20 22.26
N PRO A 73 3.56 4.95 23.58
CA PRO A 73 4.58 5.61 24.38
C PRO A 73 5.98 5.26 23.85
N ALA A 74 6.85 6.27 23.82
CA ALA A 74 8.25 6.11 23.44
C ALA A 74 9.04 5.37 24.53
N PRO A 75 9.93 4.43 24.19
CA PRO A 75 10.97 4.00 25.11
C PRO A 75 11.78 5.21 25.60
N PRO A 76 12.08 5.33 26.91
CA PRO A 76 12.79 6.48 27.44
C PRO A 76 14.14 6.71 26.76
N GLY A 77 14.38 7.94 26.29
CA GLY A 77 15.66 8.34 25.71
C GLY A 77 15.98 7.75 24.32
N VAL A 78 15.01 7.11 23.66
CA VAL A 78 15.19 6.59 22.30
C VAL A 78 14.50 7.51 21.30
N ALA A 79 15.23 7.91 20.27
CA ALA A 79 14.72 8.73 19.17
C ALA A 79 15.23 8.17 17.83
N TYR A 80 14.65 8.68 16.73
CA TYR A 80 15.13 8.37 15.40
C TYR A 80 16.48 9.06 15.13
N GLU A 81 17.42 8.28 14.62
CA GLU A 81 18.69 8.78 14.10
C GLU A 81 18.79 8.45 12.62
N THR A 82 19.22 9.43 11.81
CA THR A 82 19.38 9.23 10.37
C THR A 82 20.64 8.43 10.09
N LEU A 83 20.52 7.40 9.26
CA LEU A 83 21.66 6.66 8.75
C LEU A 83 22.14 7.29 7.44
N PRO A 84 23.46 7.44 7.23
CA PRO A 84 23.99 7.87 5.95
C PRO A 84 23.57 6.89 4.84
N VAL A 85 23.09 7.45 3.74
CA VAL A 85 22.68 6.72 2.54
C VAL A 85 23.66 7.04 1.43
N SER A 86 24.19 6.01 0.78
CA SER A 86 24.90 6.10 -0.50
C SER A 86 24.11 5.34 -1.57
N ALA A 87 24.60 5.38 -2.82
CA ALA A 87 23.97 4.69 -3.93
C ALA A 87 23.72 3.19 -3.69
N GLU A 88 24.56 2.53 -2.88
CA GLU A 88 24.55 1.08 -2.71
C GLU A 88 24.38 0.62 -1.26
N ARG A 89 24.28 1.55 -0.29
CA ARG A 89 24.32 1.20 1.14
C ARG A 89 23.58 2.21 2.00
N ALA A 90 22.91 1.69 3.03
CA ALA A 90 22.52 2.48 4.19
C ALA A 90 22.61 1.61 5.45
N GLY A 91 23.48 1.99 6.39
CA GLY A 91 23.74 1.18 7.58
C GLY A 91 24.12 -0.28 7.22
N PRO A 92 23.41 -1.29 7.76
CA PRO A 92 23.69 -2.71 7.47
C PRO A 92 23.10 -3.20 6.14
N PHE A 93 22.35 -2.36 5.41
CA PHE A 93 21.67 -2.75 4.18
C PHE A 93 22.52 -2.37 2.96
N THR A 94 22.57 -3.25 1.97
CA THR A 94 23.29 -3.02 0.71
C THR A 94 22.45 -3.42 -0.48
N THR A 95 22.53 -2.70 -1.59
CA THR A 95 21.89 -3.11 -2.84
C THR A 95 22.89 -3.81 -3.76
N GLU A 96 22.43 -4.82 -4.49
CA GLU A 96 23.25 -5.56 -5.45
C GLU A 96 22.45 -5.82 -6.73
N THR A 97 22.97 -5.37 -7.88
CA THR A 97 22.36 -5.66 -9.18
C THR A 97 22.59 -7.12 -9.55
N LYS A 98 21.51 -7.83 -9.88
CA LYS A 98 21.46 -9.22 -10.36
C LYS A 98 20.97 -9.25 -11.81
N GLU A 99 20.96 -10.44 -12.41
CA GLU A 99 20.59 -10.62 -13.82
C GLU A 99 19.15 -10.17 -14.14
N MET A 100 18.21 -10.36 -13.22
CA MET A 100 16.79 -10.00 -13.43
C MET A 100 16.27 -8.89 -12.49
N GLY A 101 17.11 -8.19 -11.74
CA GLY A 101 16.66 -7.12 -10.84
C GLY A 101 17.71 -6.69 -9.84
N THR A 102 17.32 -5.98 -8.78
CA THR A 102 18.23 -5.53 -7.73
C THR A 102 17.81 -6.12 -6.40
N ALA A 103 18.73 -6.80 -5.72
CA ALA A 103 18.49 -7.30 -4.37
C ALA A 103 18.77 -6.21 -3.33
N LEU A 104 17.97 -6.19 -2.26
CA LEU A 104 18.27 -5.43 -1.05
C LEU A 104 18.76 -6.41 0.00
N ASN A 105 20.07 -6.45 0.20
CA ASN A 105 20.74 -7.44 1.03
C ASN A 105 20.89 -6.98 2.48
N TYR A 106 20.77 -7.94 3.40
CA TYR A 106 21.20 -7.83 4.80
C TYR A 106 22.09 -9.02 5.16
N GLN A 107 23.19 -8.78 5.87
CA GLN A 107 24.06 -9.83 6.37
C GLN A 107 23.51 -10.39 7.69
N SER A 108 22.74 -11.48 7.61
CA SER A 108 22.24 -12.19 8.79
C SER A 108 23.27 -13.18 9.33
N ARG A 109 22.98 -13.71 10.53
CA ARG A 109 23.68 -14.86 11.12
C ARG A 109 23.65 -16.11 10.25
N ALA A 110 22.63 -16.30 9.43
CA ALA A 110 22.47 -17.45 8.53
C ALA A 110 23.08 -17.22 7.13
N GLY A 111 23.60 -16.04 6.85
CA GLY A 111 24.09 -15.64 5.53
C GLY A 111 23.42 -14.37 5.01
N VAL A 112 23.75 -14.00 3.77
CA VAL A 112 23.15 -12.85 3.09
C VAL A 112 21.70 -13.18 2.74
N VAL A 113 20.77 -12.31 3.12
CA VAL A 113 19.34 -12.44 2.81
C VAL A 113 18.87 -11.27 1.95
N ASN A 114 17.99 -11.55 0.98
CA ASN A 114 17.37 -10.53 0.15
C ASN A 114 16.03 -10.08 0.78
N LEU A 115 16.03 -8.89 1.36
CA LEU A 115 14.86 -8.33 2.04
C LEU A 115 13.70 -8.00 1.10
N MET A 116 13.94 -7.84 -0.21
CA MET A 116 12.87 -7.57 -1.17
C MET A 116 11.82 -8.69 -1.19
N GLU A 117 12.20 -9.93 -0.88
CA GLU A 117 11.29 -11.09 -0.78
C GLU A 117 10.26 -10.94 0.34
N SER A 118 10.50 -10.06 1.31
CA SER A 118 9.56 -9.74 2.40
C SER A 118 8.82 -8.41 2.21
N ILE A 119 9.21 -7.61 1.22
CA ILE A 119 8.68 -6.25 0.99
C ILE A 119 7.69 -6.25 -0.17
N VAL A 120 7.97 -7.02 -1.22
CA VAL A 120 7.15 -7.10 -2.42
C VAL A 120 6.80 -8.55 -2.73
N GLU A 121 5.72 -8.74 -3.50
CA GLU A 121 5.27 -10.07 -3.91
C GLU A 121 6.23 -10.74 -4.90
N GLN A 122 6.89 -9.95 -5.76
CA GLN A 122 7.70 -10.42 -6.88
C GLN A 122 9.07 -9.73 -6.88
N ALA A 123 9.93 -10.12 -5.94
CA ALA A 123 11.25 -9.53 -5.76
C ALA A 123 12.13 -9.60 -7.01
N GLU A 124 11.98 -10.67 -7.80
CA GLU A 124 12.72 -10.91 -9.04
C GLU A 124 12.33 -9.97 -10.19
N TYR A 125 11.22 -9.24 -10.08
CA TYR A 125 10.72 -8.33 -11.13
C TYR A 125 10.66 -6.88 -10.66
N THR A 126 11.34 -6.55 -9.56
CA THR A 126 11.40 -5.18 -9.01
C THR A 126 12.17 -4.20 -9.88
N GLY A 127 13.01 -4.70 -10.79
CA GLY A 127 13.91 -3.89 -11.60
C GLY A 127 14.99 -3.25 -10.73
N TYR A 128 15.11 -1.92 -10.81
CA TYR A 128 16.04 -1.15 -10.00
C TYR A 128 15.49 -0.97 -8.58
N VAL A 129 16.35 -1.14 -7.57
CA VAL A 129 16.03 -0.88 -6.16
C VAL A 129 17.00 0.17 -5.62
N SER A 130 16.47 1.26 -5.09
CA SER A 130 17.22 2.35 -4.46
C SER A 130 16.84 2.51 -3.01
N ILE A 131 17.83 2.76 -2.14
CA ILE A 131 17.59 3.19 -0.77
C ILE A 131 17.46 4.71 -0.77
N GLU A 132 16.30 5.23 -0.40
CA GLU A 132 16.00 6.67 -0.40
C GLU A 132 16.34 7.33 0.93
N LYS A 133 15.96 6.66 2.02
CA LYS A 133 16.16 7.10 3.40
C LYS A 133 16.35 5.90 4.30
N ALA A 134 17.12 6.05 5.36
CA ALA A 134 17.26 5.02 6.38
C ALA A 134 17.42 5.67 7.76
N TYR A 135 16.81 5.04 8.76
CA TYR A 135 16.83 5.48 10.14
C TYR A 135 17.05 4.30 11.06
N THR A 136 17.68 4.55 12.20
CA THR A 136 17.67 3.64 13.35
C THR A 136 16.80 4.22 14.46
N PHE A 137 16.14 3.35 15.21
CA PHE A 137 15.38 3.69 16.41
C PHE A 137 15.86 2.80 17.56
N GLY A 138 16.82 3.30 18.32
CA GLY A 138 17.52 2.50 19.32
C GLY A 138 18.45 1.46 18.68
N PRO A 139 18.83 0.39 19.42
CA PRO A 139 19.94 -0.48 19.02
C PRO A 139 19.57 -1.58 18.01
N SER A 140 18.27 -1.83 17.77
CA SER A 140 17.86 -3.00 16.99
C SER A 140 16.68 -2.80 16.04
N LYS A 141 16.17 -1.58 15.90
CA LYS A 141 15.08 -1.28 14.97
C LYS A 141 15.58 -0.33 13.91
N TYR A 142 15.28 -0.66 12.67
CA TYR A 142 15.58 0.16 11.50
C TYR A 142 14.28 0.48 10.78
N VAL A 143 14.20 1.67 10.21
CA VAL A 143 13.15 2.04 9.25
C VAL A 143 13.83 2.48 7.98
N VAL A 144 13.51 1.83 6.87
CA VAL A 144 14.15 2.06 5.58
C VAL A 144 13.09 2.37 4.55
N VAL A 145 13.36 3.38 3.73
CA VAL A 145 12.52 3.76 2.60
C VAL A 145 13.26 3.37 1.33
N VAL A 146 12.59 2.57 0.50
CA VAL A 146 13.15 2.06 -0.75
C VAL A 146 12.21 2.34 -1.92
N SER A 147 12.77 2.66 -3.07
CA SER A 147 12.02 2.79 -4.32
C SER A 147 12.39 1.67 -5.26
N THR A 148 11.40 1.14 -5.98
CA THR A 148 11.56 0.05 -6.94
C THR A 148 10.88 0.37 -8.27
N GLY A 149 11.57 0.16 -9.39
CA GLY A 149 10.98 0.33 -10.72
C GLY A 149 12.03 0.30 -11.83
N GLU A 150 11.60 0.29 -13.10
CA GLU A 150 12.54 0.16 -14.23
C GLU A 150 13.27 1.48 -14.59
N GLY A 151 12.76 2.63 -14.14
CA GLY A 151 13.17 3.96 -14.63
C GLY A 151 13.69 4.94 -13.58
N GLY A 152 13.94 4.50 -12.34
CA GLY A 152 14.34 5.36 -11.24
C GLY A 152 13.34 5.34 -10.09
N ASN A 153 13.20 6.45 -9.37
CA ASN A 153 12.38 6.54 -8.17
C ASN A 153 11.06 7.33 -8.34
N GLY A 154 10.77 7.85 -9.54
CA GLY A 154 9.47 8.40 -9.92
C GLY A 154 8.59 7.38 -10.64
N CYS A 155 7.28 7.68 -10.77
CA CYS A 155 6.32 6.80 -11.45
C CYS A 155 6.85 6.32 -12.83
N PRO A 156 6.78 5.01 -13.14
CA PRO A 156 5.96 3.96 -12.52
C PRO A 156 6.57 3.27 -11.28
N ALA A 157 7.67 3.78 -10.73
CA ALA A 157 8.26 3.19 -9.53
C ALA A 157 7.33 3.25 -8.32
N SER A 158 7.38 2.22 -7.50
CA SER A 158 6.71 2.15 -6.20
C SER A 158 7.71 2.43 -5.09
N THR A 159 7.29 3.16 -4.06
CA THR A 159 8.12 3.42 -2.88
C THR A 159 7.52 2.73 -1.67
N TYR A 160 8.36 2.06 -0.89
CA TYR A 160 7.98 1.33 0.30
C TYR A 160 8.74 1.88 1.49
N VAL A 161 8.06 1.99 2.63
CA VAL A 161 8.69 2.13 3.94
C VAL A 161 8.51 0.82 4.69
N PHE A 162 9.60 0.28 5.22
CA PHE A 162 9.55 -0.95 6.01
C PHE A 162 10.34 -0.80 7.31
N SER A 163 9.93 -1.53 8.33
CA SER A 163 10.67 -1.70 9.58
C SER A 163 11.39 -3.05 9.62
N PHE A 164 12.60 -3.05 10.15
CA PHE A 164 13.44 -4.23 10.28
C PHE A 164 13.96 -4.39 11.70
N ASP A 165 13.79 -5.58 12.26
CA ASP A 165 14.30 -5.97 13.58
C ASP A 165 15.61 -6.75 13.40
N SER A 166 16.74 -6.18 13.82
CA SER A 166 18.04 -6.85 13.70
C SER A 166 18.27 -7.95 14.73
N LYS A 167 17.48 -8.02 15.82
CA LYS A 167 17.55 -9.14 16.77
C LYS A 167 16.84 -10.36 16.21
N ALA A 168 15.67 -10.15 15.61
CA ALA A 168 14.90 -11.19 14.94
C ALA A 168 15.34 -11.44 13.49
N GLU A 169 16.15 -10.55 12.93
CA GLU A 169 16.66 -10.55 11.55
C GLU A 169 15.55 -10.67 10.49
N ARG A 170 14.49 -9.87 10.65
CA ARG A 170 13.33 -9.89 9.75
C ARG A 170 12.70 -8.51 9.57
N VAL A 171 12.03 -8.35 8.42
CA VAL A 171 11.07 -7.27 8.22
C VAL A 171 9.86 -7.54 9.11
N ASP A 172 9.46 -6.56 9.92
CA ASP A 172 8.34 -6.69 10.86
C ASP A 172 7.14 -5.77 10.53
N GLY A 173 7.28 -4.92 9.52
CA GLY A 173 6.19 -4.13 8.94
C GLY A 173 6.59 -3.45 7.64
N THR A 174 5.62 -3.25 6.74
CA THR A 174 5.83 -2.64 5.41
C THR A 174 4.59 -1.86 5.00
N ARG A 175 4.78 -0.69 4.39
CA ARG A 175 3.73 0.11 3.76
C ARG A 175 4.22 0.73 2.45
N VAL A 176 3.30 0.88 1.51
CA VAL A 176 3.52 1.70 0.32
C VAL A 176 3.45 3.18 0.71
N VAL A 177 4.30 4.00 0.12
CA VAL A 177 4.27 5.47 0.23
C VAL A 177 3.70 6.02 -1.07
N ASP A 178 2.53 6.63 -0.97
CA ASP A 178 1.82 7.16 -2.13
C ASP A 178 2.54 8.40 -2.72
N GLY A 179 2.57 8.47 -4.06
CA GLY A 179 3.04 9.63 -4.80
C GLY A 179 4.03 9.29 -5.94
N CYS A 180 4.07 10.18 -6.93
CA CYS A 180 4.94 10.02 -8.10
C CYS A 180 6.24 10.85 -8.05
N SER A 181 6.34 11.78 -7.10
CA SER A 181 7.53 12.60 -6.89
C SER A 181 8.80 11.74 -6.75
N GLU A 182 9.90 12.21 -7.32
CA GLU A 182 11.24 11.64 -7.12
C GLU A 182 11.81 11.96 -5.74
N LEU A 183 11.23 12.95 -5.05
CA LEU A 183 11.67 13.36 -3.72
C LEU A 183 10.85 12.65 -2.63
N VAL A 184 11.56 11.92 -1.77
CA VAL A 184 11.02 11.43 -0.50
C VAL A 184 11.36 12.42 0.61
N GLU A 185 10.32 12.97 1.24
CA GLU A 185 10.41 13.77 2.44
C GLU A 185 10.22 12.88 3.67
N ALA A 186 11.06 13.06 4.68
CA ALA A 186 10.97 12.33 5.93
C ALA A 186 11.31 13.24 7.11
N VAL A 187 10.42 13.29 8.10
CA VAL A 187 10.53 14.16 9.28
C VAL A 187 10.42 13.32 10.54
N ALA A 188 11.46 13.38 11.38
CA ALA A 188 11.54 12.69 12.66
C ALA A 188 11.26 13.64 13.83
N GLU A 189 10.32 13.27 14.69
CA GLU A 189 9.88 14.03 15.85
C GLU A 189 9.77 13.09 17.07
N GLY A 190 10.83 12.99 17.86
CA GLY A 190 10.91 12.08 18.99
C GLY A 190 10.80 10.62 18.55
N ASN A 191 9.67 9.98 18.88
CA ASN A 191 9.37 8.59 18.52
C ASN A 191 8.47 8.43 17.30
N LYS A 192 8.19 9.51 16.59
CA LYS A 192 7.41 9.53 15.36
C LYS A 192 8.32 9.84 14.18
N LEU A 193 8.18 9.07 13.10
CA LEU A 193 8.75 9.37 11.78
C LEU A 193 7.60 9.48 10.80
N THR A 194 7.53 10.59 10.06
CA THR A 194 6.55 10.77 8.98
C THR A 194 7.28 10.72 7.65
N VAL A 195 6.91 9.81 6.77
CA VAL A 195 7.49 9.63 5.42
C VAL A 195 6.42 9.98 4.38
N LYS A 196 6.77 10.80 3.38
CA LYS A 196 5.85 11.17 2.29
C LYS A 196 6.58 11.44 0.99
N LYS A 197 5.88 11.21 -0.12
CA LYS A 197 6.25 11.75 -1.44
C LYS A 197 5.27 12.85 -1.83
N GLU A 198 3.99 12.49 -1.93
CA GLU A 198 2.89 13.39 -2.21
C GLU A 198 1.70 13.03 -1.32
N GLY A 199 0.78 13.96 -1.08
CA GLY A 199 -0.43 13.68 -0.31
C GLY A 199 -0.18 13.38 1.17
N ALA A 200 -0.85 12.35 1.69
CA ALA A 200 -0.81 11.96 3.10
C ALA A 200 0.50 11.23 3.43
N GLY A 201 1.09 11.55 4.58
CA GLY A 201 2.31 10.88 5.04
C GLY A 201 2.03 9.57 5.76
N THR A 202 2.89 8.58 5.52
CA THR A 202 2.95 7.35 6.30
C THR A 202 3.65 7.64 7.63
N VAL A 203 2.96 7.38 8.73
CA VAL A 203 3.49 7.61 10.08
C VAL A 203 4.02 6.29 10.64
N VAL A 204 5.22 6.34 11.20
CA VAL A 204 5.92 5.21 11.81
C VAL A 204 6.23 5.59 13.25
N TYR A 205 5.82 4.75 14.21
CA TYR A 205 6.08 4.98 15.63
C TYR A 205 7.06 3.95 16.17
N ASN A 206 7.96 4.39 17.05
CA ASN A 206 8.90 3.53 17.78
C ASN A 206 9.73 2.58 16.87
N GLY A 207 10.00 3.00 15.63
CA GLY A 207 10.74 2.19 14.66
C GLY A 207 9.95 1.03 14.05
N VAL A 208 8.62 0.98 14.20
CA VAL A 208 7.76 -0.09 13.68
C VAL A 208 6.73 0.50 12.73
N VAL A 209 6.67 -0.07 11.52
CA VAL A 209 5.66 0.26 10.51
C VAL A 209 4.43 -0.61 10.76
N ASP A 210 3.25 0.00 10.87
CA ASP A 210 2.01 -0.76 11.00
C ASP A 210 1.72 -1.52 9.70
N GLN A 211 1.39 -2.81 9.80
CA GLN A 211 1.02 -3.66 8.65
C GLN A 211 -0.34 -3.26 8.08
#